data_AF-A0A183BI87-F1
#
_entry.id   AF-A0A183BI87-F1
#
_cell.length_a   1.000
_cell.length_b   1.000
_cell.length_c   1.000
_cell.angle_alpha   90.00
_cell.angle_beta   90.00
_cell.angle_gamma   90.00
#
_symmetry.space_group_name_H-M   'P 1'
#
loop_
_entity.id
_entity.type
_entity.pdbx_description
1 polymer ?
#
loop_
_entity_poly.entity_id
_entity_poly.type
_entity_poly.pdbx_seq_one_letter_code
_entity_poly.pdbx_strand_id
1 'polypeptide(L)'
;MALRMSESVKVEGVLQPLRAILDATVYGVQVPGREGRAGMIALTMVDGTDEETFIDQLSAHLVDQLALYAVPVFLRICDQVDRTGTFKLKKTQLQQEGYDLRRCAAGNHLFYWDAGRKRYAPLSADMQSRIDDGTYTKI
;
A
#
# COMPACT_ATOMS: atom_id res chain seq x y z
N MET A 1 9.10 -12.66 5.43
CA MET A 1 9.52 -11.71 6.50
C MET A 1 8.27 -11.08 7.11
N ALA A 2 8.06 -11.15 8.44
CA ALA A 2 6.86 -10.59 9.07
C ALA A 2 7.14 -9.14 9.50
N LEU A 3 6.33 -8.18 9.06
CA LEU A 3 6.42 -6.78 9.49
C LEU A 3 6.24 -6.70 11.02
N ARG A 4 7.33 -6.46 11.76
CA ARG A 4 7.28 -6.25 13.21
C ARG A 4 6.60 -4.92 13.48
N MET A 5 5.90 -4.76 14.62
CA MET A 5 5.19 -3.51 14.97
C MET A 5 6.11 -2.26 14.94
N SER A 6 7.42 -2.44 15.07
CA SER A 6 8.44 -1.39 14.93
C SER A 6 8.59 -0.87 13.49
N GLU A 7 8.34 -1.70 12.48
CA GLU A 7 8.55 -1.35 11.07
C GLU A 7 7.37 -0.57 10.49
N SER A 8 6.13 -0.89 10.91
CA SER A 8 4.96 -0.09 10.51
C SER A 8 5.06 1.35 11.02
N VAL A 9 5.50 1.55 12.27
CA VAL A 9 5.67 2.89 12.86
C VAL A 9 6.69 3.72 12.09
N LYS A 10 7.79 3.11 11.62
CA LYS A 10 8.79 3.81 10.81
C LYS A 10 8.21 4.29 9.49
N VAL A 11 7.50 3.42 8.77
CA VAL A 11 6.85 3.77 7.50
C VAL A 11 5.76 4.81 7.73
N GLU A 12 4.93 4.66 8.76
CA GLU A 12 3.91 5.66 9.12
C GLU A 12 4.55 7.03 9.37
N GLY A 13 5.70 7.08 10.04
CA GLY A 13 6.47 8.32 10.23
C GLY A 13 6.99 8.95 8.93
N VAL A 14 7.34 8.13 7.93
CA VAL A 14 7.72 8.60 6.58
C VAL A 14 6.52 9.17 5.80
N LEU A 15 5.30 8.71 6.07
CA LEU A 15 4.10 9.23 5.39
C LEU A 15 3.62 10.57 5.98
N GLN A 16 3.85 10.83 7.27
CA GLN A 16 3.35 12.02 7.98
C GLN A 16 3.70 13.38 7.34
N PRO A 17 4.89 13.60 6.76
CA PRO A 17 5.24 14.89 6.15
C PRO A 17 4.50 15.17 4.82
N LEU A 18 3.90 14.16 4.19
CA LEU A 18 3.25 14.29 2.90
C LEU A 18 1.86 14.93 3.06
N ARG A 19 1.78 16.24 2.79
CA ARG A 19 0.54 17.04 2.91
C ARG A 19 -0.59 16.60 1.98
N ALA A 20 -0.27 15.81 0.96
CA ALA A 20 -1.24 15.24 0.04
C ALA A 20 -2.02 14.04 0.64
N ILE A 21 -1.67 13.58 1.85
CA ILE A 21 -2.33 12.47 2.55
C ILE A 21 -3.27 13.01 3.63
N LEU A 22 -4.53 12.58 3.62
CA LEU A 22 -5.52 12.89 4.66
C LEU A 22 -5.45 11.93 5.86
N ASP A 23 -5.40 10.63 5.59
CA ASP A 23 -5.24 9.58 6.58
C ASP A 23 -4.47 8.41 5.95
N ALA A 24 -3.65 7.72 6.75
CA ALA A 24 -2.88 6.57 6.30
C ALA A 24 -2.68 5.56 7.43
N THR A 25 -2.58 4.29 7.06
CA THR A 25 -2.22 3.19 7.95
C THR A 25 -1.31 2.21 7.25
N VAL A 26 -0.39 1.61 8.01
CA VAL A 26 0.53 0.59 7.50
C VAL A 26 0.31 -0.73 8.24
N TYR A 27 0.26 -1.81 7.47
CA TYR A 27 0.04 -3.15 7.99
C TYR A 27 0.67 -4.23 7.11
N GLY A 28 0.84 -5.42 7.68
CA GLY A 28 1.26 -6.58 6.90
C GLY A 28 0.07 -7.33 6.28
N VAL A 29 0.21 -7.80 5.05
CA VAL A 29 -0.74 -8.70 4.37
C VAL A 29 -0.07 -10.02 4.01
N GLN A 30 -0.83 -11.10 4.00
CA GLN A 30 -0.31 -12.40 3.59
C GLN A 30 -0.32 -12.48 2.07
N VAL A 31 0.76 -13.02 1.51
CA VAL A 31 0.86 -13.32 0.07
C VAL A 31 0.87 -14.86 -0.06
N PRO A 32 -0.01 -15.45 -0.88
CA PRO A 32 -0.01 -16.89 -1.10
C PRO A 32 1.37 -17.42 -1.52
N GLY A 33 1.73 -18.59 -1.02
CA GLY A 33 3.01 -19.23 -1.34
C GLY A 33 4.25 -18.56 -0.74
N ARG A 34 4.11 -17.54 0.12
CA ARG A 34 5.25 -16.83 0.73
C ARG A 34 5.20 -16.82 2.25
N GLU A 35 6.37 -16.97 2.87
CA GLU A 35 6.50 -16.91 4.32
C GLU A 35 6.55 -15.46 4.84
N GLY A 36 5.72 -15.18 5.85
CA GLY A 36 5.62 -13.87 6.50
C GLY A 36 4.53 -12.97 5.90
N ARG A 37 4.71 -11.66 6.02
CA ARG A 37 3.71 -10.65 5.61
C ARG A 37 4.39 -9.54 4.82
N ALA A 38 3.88 -9.26 3.63
CA ALA A 38 4.30 -8.12 2.82
C ALA A 38 3.75 -6.82 3.42
N GLY A 39 4.53 -5.74 3.38
CA GLY A 39 4.06 -4.43 3.82
C GLY A 39 2.99 -3.88 2.89
N MET A 40 1.95 -3.28 3.46
CA MET A 40 0.88 -2.60 2.73
C MET A 40 0.58 -1.25 3.37
N ILE A 41 0.42 -0.23 2.53
CA ILE A 41 -0.10 1.09 2.90
C ILE A 41 -1.55 1.16 2.45
N ALA A 42 -2.44 1.65 3.29
CA ALA A 42 -3.74 2.17 2.87
C ALA A 42 -3.81 3.65 3.25
N LEU A 43 -4.21 4.50 2.31
CA LEU A 43 -4.29 5.94 2.52
C LEU A 43 -5.45 6.57 1.74
N THR A 44 -5.77 7.80 2.08
CA THR A 44 -6.67 8.68 1.32
C THR A 44 -5.94 9.96 0.98
N MET A 45 -6.12 10.45 -0.24
CA MET A 45 -5.51 11.69 -0.71
C MET A 45 -6.37 12.90 -0.36
N VAL A 46 -5.75 14.08 -0.30
CA VAL A 46 -6.48 15.35 -0.24
C VAL A 46 -7.27 15.55 -1.53
N ASP A 47 -8.52 16.00 -1.42
CA ASP A 47 -9.38 16.31 -2.56
C ASP A 47 -8.66 17.25 -3.56
N GLY A 48 -8.75 16.92 -4.85
CA GLY A 48 -8.09 17.67 -5.93
C GLY A 48 -6.61 17.34 -6.14
N THR A 49 -6.05 16.39 -5.38
CA THR A 49 -4.72 15.85 -5.67
C THR A 49 -4.76 14.96 -6.91
N ASP A 50 -3.84 15.18 -7.85
CA ASP A 50 -3.63 14.27 -8.99
C ASP A 50 -2.98 12.97 -8.52
N GLU A 51 -3.63 11.83 -8.79
CA GLU A 51 -3.20 10.52 -8.29
C GLU A 51 -1.85 10.11 -8.89
N GLU A 52 -1.62 10.36 -10.17
CA GLU A 52 -0.39 9.95 -10.84
C GLU A 52 0.82 10.72 -10.29
N THR A 53 0.69 12.04 -10.17
CA THR A 53 1.68 12.91 -9.56
C THR A 53 1.93 12.53 -8.10
N PHE A 54 0.87 12.20 -7.35
CA PHE A 54 1.01 11.74 -5.98
C PHE A 54 1.79 10.42 -5.87
N ILE A 55 1.52 9.47 -6.77
CA ILE A 55 2.25 8.19 -6.82
C ILE A 55 3.74 8.43 -7.06
N ASP A 56 4.11 9.35 -7.95
CA ASP A 56 5.51 9.71 -8.20
C ASP A 56 6.18 10.32 -6.98
N GLN A 57 5.51 11.27 -6.33
CA GLN A 57 6.02 11.91 -5.11
C GLN A 57 6.17 10.91 -3.97
N LEU A 58 5.17 10.06 -3.74
CA LEU A 58 5.19 9.03 -2.71
C LEU A 58 6.30 8.01 -2.96
N SER A 59 6.44 7.54 -4.20
CA SER A 59 7.47 6.56 -4.57
C SER A 59 8.86 7.12 -4.35
N ALA A 60 9.11 8.36 -4.79
CA ALA A 60 10.39 9.03 -4.58
C ALA A 60 10.68 9.24 -3.09
N HIS A 61 9.68 9.69 -2.32
CA HIS A 61 9.84 9.93 -0.89
C HIS A 61 10.15 8.65 -0.10
N LEU A 62 9.47 7.54 -0.40
CA LEU A 62 9.74 6.26 0.25
C LEU A 62 11.14 5.74 -0.07
N VAL A 63 11.62 5.89 -1.31
CA VAL A 63 12.98 5.46 -1.70
C VAL A 63 14.07 6.31 -1.06
N ASP A 64 13.79 7.60 -0.83
CA ASP A 64 14.73 8.51 -0.17
C ASP A 64 14.84 8.21 1.34
N GLN A 65 13.72 7.86 1.97
CA GLN A 65 13.65 7.69 3.43
C GLN A 65 13.82 6.24 3.90
N LEU A 66 13.64 5.25 3.02
CA LEU A 66 13.68 3.83 3.34
C LEU A 66 14.67 3.09 2.44
N ALA A 67 15.29 2.05 2.99
CA ALA A 67 15.97 1.06 2.16
C ALA A 67 14.95 0.37 1.24
N LEU A 68 15.36 -0.02 0.03
CA LEU A 68 14.45 -0.58 -0.97
C LEU A 68 13.64 -1.79 -0.48
N TYR A 69 14.22 -2.62 0.38
CA TYR A 69 13.53 -3.79 0.96
C TYR A 69 12.47 -3.43 2.02
N ALA A 70 12.50 -2.20 2.54
CA ALA A 70 11.58 -1.70 3.55
C ALA A 70 10.41 -0.90 2.94
N VAL A 71 10.43 -0.68 1.61
CA VAL A 71 9.31 -0.06 0.90
C VAL A 71 8.13 -1.04 0.90
N PRO A 72 6.93 -0.62 1.36
CA PRO A 72 5.75 -1.49 1.34
C PRO A 72 5.42 -1.96 -0.07
N VAL A 73 5.19 -3.26 -0.20
CA VAL A 73 4.93 -3.91 -1.48
C VAL A 73 3.61 -3.46 -2.09
N PHE A 74 2.59 -3.23 -1.26
CA PHE A 74 1.26 -2.88 -1.72
C PHE A 74 0.85 -1.49 -1.26
N LEU A 75 0.08 -0.81 -2.10
CA LEU A 75 -0.53 0.48 -1.80
C LEU A 75 -2.01 0.43 -2.18
N ARG A 76 -2.85 0.94 -1.29
CA ARG A 76 -4.26 1.20 -1.54
C ARG A 76 -4.54 2.69 -1.36
N ILE A 77 -5.10 3.29 -2.39
CA ILE A 77 -5.65 4.64 -2.34
C ILE A 77 -7.16 4.50 -2.24
N CYS A 78 -7.75 5.04 -1.18
CA CYS A 78 -9.19 5.00 -0.95
C CYS A 78 -9.81 6.36 -1.31
N ASP A 79 -10.88 6.33 -2.12
CA ASP A 79 -11.55 7.51 -2.70
C ASP A 79 -11.93 8.53 -1.64
N GLN A 80 -12.84 8.16 -0.74
CA GLN A 80 -13.02 8.85 0.53
C GLN A 80 -13.30 7.81 1.60
N VAL A 81 -12.65 7.94 2.76
CA VAL A 81 -13.03 7.18 3.94
C VAL A 81 -14.47 7.54 4.25
N ASP A 82 -15.39 6.66 3.86
CA ASP A 82 -16.81 6.69 4.18
C ASP A 82 -16.95 7.19 5.62
N ARG A 83 -17.45 8.43 5.74
CA ARG A 83 -17.33 9.36 6.88
C ARG A 83 -17.92 8.75 8.16
N THR A 84 -17.21 7.83 8.81
CA THR A 84 -17.60 7.30 10.13
C THR A 84 -16.41 6.82 11.00
N GLY A 85 -15.16 6.84 10.52
CA GLY A 85 -14.01 6.49 11.37
C GLY A 85 -12.65 6.55 10.66
N THR A 86 -11.56 6.77 11.41
CA THR A 86 -10.17 6.76 10.90
C THR A 86 -9.74 5.36 10.48
N PHE A 87 -8.72 5.23 9.62
CA PHE A 87 -8.21 3.94 9.18
C PHE A 87 -7.74 3.03 10.32
N LYS A 88 -7.39 3.60 11.47
CA LYS A 88 -7.07 2.85 12.69
C LYS A 88 -8.23 1.97 13.16
N LEU A 89 -9.48 2.43 13.00
CA LEU A 89 -10.68 1.66 13.36
C LEU A 89 -10.98 0.54 12.35
N LYS A 90 -10.58 0.72 11.08
CA LYS A 90 -10.79 -0.24 9.98
C LYS A 90 -9.58 -1.13 9.70
N LYS A 91 -8.48 -1.01 10.46
CA LYS A 91 -7.19 -1.70 10.19
C LYS A 91 -7.35 -3.22 10.08
N THR A 92 -8.14 -3.83 10.96
CA THR A 92 -8.40 -5.29 10.93
C THR A 92 -9.11 -5.70 9.65
N GLN A 93 -10.12 -4.94 9.22
CA GLN A 93 -10.83 -5.19 7.97
C GLN A 93 -9.90 -5.02 6.77
N LEU A 94 -9.14 -3.93 6.72
CA LEU A 94 -8.15 -3.67 5.66
C LEU A 94 -7.09 -4.78 5.56
N GLN A 95 -6.62 -5.30 6.70
CA GLN A 95 -5.71 -6.43 6.75
C GLN A 95 -6.32 -7.71 6.18
N GLN A 96 -7.61 -7.94 6.39
CA GLN A 96 -8.32 -9.12 5.87
C GLN A 96 -8.62 -9.00 4.38
N GLU A 97 -8.94 -7.80 3.89
CA GLU A 97 -9.14 -7.53 2.46
C GLU A 97 -7.82 -7.61 1.68
N GLY A 98 -6.72 -7.18 2.30
CA GLY A 98 -5.39 -7.25 1.69
C GLY A 98 -5.30 -6.51 0.36
N TYR A 99 -4.61 -7.10 -0.60
CA TYR A 99 -4.49 -6.57 -1.97
C TYR A 99 -5.48 -7.24 -2.94
N ASP A 100 -6.53 -7.89 -2.44
CA ASP A 100 -7.53 -8.55 -3.30
C ASP A 100 -8.44 -7.54 -4.00
N LEU A 101 -8.29 -7.42 -5.32
CA LEU A 101 -9.10 -6.57 -6.19
C LEU A 101 -10.60 -6.85 -6.08
N ARG A 102 -11.02 -8.08 -5.75
CA ARG A 102 -12.44 -8.45 -5.61
C ARG A 102 -13.05 -7.96 -4.30
N ARG A 103 -12.21 -7.75 -3.29
CA ARG A 103 -12.62 -7.26 -1.95
C ARG A 103 -12.37 -5.76 -1.80
N CYS A 104 -11.75 -5.14 -2.80
CA CYS A 104 -11.54 -3.72 -2.85
C CYS A 104 -12.86 -3.00 -3.10
N ALA A 105 -13.23 -2.06 -2.22
CA ALA A 105 -14.44 -1.26 -2.39
C ALA A 105 -14.38 -0.43 -3.69
N ALA A 106 -15.54 -0.18 -4.29
CA ALA A 106 -15.64 0.66 -5.48
C ALA A 106 -15.05 2.06 -5.22
N GLY A 107 -14.27 2.58 -6.17
CA GLY A 107 -13.53 3.84 -6.04
C GLY A 107 -12.13 3.69 -5.42
N ASN A 108 -11.81 2.58 -4.75
CA ASN A 108 -10.46 2.36 -4.24
C ASN A 108 -9.55 1.78 -5.34
N HIS A 109 -8.32 2.27 -5.40
CA HIS A 109 -7.30 1.81 -6.33
C HIS A 109 -6.20 1.05 -5.61
N LEU A 110 -5.81 -0.10 -6.16
CA LEU A 110 -4.73 -0.93 -5.65
C LEU A 110 -3.51 -0.84 -6.56
N PHE A 111 -2.35 -0.81 -5.94
CA PHE A 111 -1.05 -0.74 -6.59
C PHE A 111 -0.07 -1.71 -5.93
N TYR A 112 0.96 -2.07 -6.68
CA TYR A 112 2.10 -2.83 -6.19
C TYR A 112 3.41 -2.09 -6.49
N TRP A 113 4.43 -2.34 -5.68
CA TRP A 113 5.75 -1.77 -5.85
C TRP A 113 6.49 -2.47 -7.00
N ASP A 114 6.73 -1.75 -8.09
CA ASP A 114 7.63 -2.22 -9.14
C ASP A 114 9.05 -1.79 -8.80
N ALA A 115 9.80 -2.71 -8.17
CA ALA A 115 11.20 -2.47 -7.79
C ALA A 115 12.12 -2.12 -8.98
N GLY A 116 11.78 -2.56 -10.19
CA GLY A 116 12.54 -2.24 -11.40
C GLY A 116 12.38 -0.78 -11.81
N ARG A 117 11.16 -0.24 -11.64
CA ARG A 117 10.85 1.17 -11.93
C ARG A 117 11.01 2.08 -10.71
N LYS A 118 11.16 1.51 -9.51
CA LYS A 118 11.11 2.21 -8.22
C LYS A 118 9.86 3.11 -8.11
N ARG A 119 8.72 2.57 -8.53
CA ARG A 119 7.43 3.27 -8.58
C ARG A 119 6.30 2.29 -8.28
N TYR A 120 5.23 2.76 -7.65
CA TYR A 120 3.99 2.01 -7.61
C TYR A 120 3.34 1.94 -9.00
N ALA A 121 2.86 0.75 -9.36
CA ALA A 121 2.13 0.49 -10.60
C ALA A 121 0.74 -0.08 -10.28
N PRO A 122 -0.29 0.23 -11.08
CA PRO A 122 -1.64 -0.28 -10.87
C PRO A 122 -1.64 -1.82 -10.81
N LEU A 123 -2.34 -2.36 -9.82
CA LEU A 123 -2.53 -3.80 -9.68
C LEU A 123 -3.69 -4.23 -10.59
N SER A 124 -3.36 -4.91 -11.68
CA SER A 124 -4.35 -5.55 -12.55
C SER A 124 -4.70 -6.96 -12.05
N ALA A 125 -5.83 -7.50 -12.50
CA ALA A 125 -6.22 -8.88 -12.18
C ALA A 125 -5.17 -9.91 -12.64
N ASP A 126 -4.54 -9.68 -13.80
CA ASP A 126 -3.43 -10.50 -14.29
C ASP A 126 -2.23 -10.45 -13.34
N MET A 127 -1.82 -9.23 -12.94
CA MET A 127 -0.70 -9.06 -12.02
C MET A 127 -0.99 -9.69 -10.66
N GLN A 128 -2.20 -9.52 -10.12
CA GLN A 128 -2.61 -10.18 -8.88
C GLN A 128 -2.50 -11.71 -9.01
N SER A 129 -3.02 -12.29 -10.11
CA SER A 129 -2.90 -13.74 -10.36
C SER A 129 -1.44 -14.19 -10.35
N ARG A 130 -0.54 -13.45 -11.03
CA ARG A 130 0.89 -13.76 -11.08
C ARG A 130 1.58 -13.62 -9.72
N ILE A 131 1.11 -12.72 -8.86
CA ILE A 131 1.58 -12.60 -7.49
C ILE A 131 1.12 -13.80 -6.65
N ASP A 132 -0.15 -14.17 -6.78
CA ASP A 132 -0.79 -15.26 -6.03
C ASP A 132 -0.25 -16.63 -6.42
N ASP A 133 0.06 -16.86 -7.70
CA ASP A 133 0.64 -18.11 -8.20
C ASP A 133 2.18 -18.17 -8.09
N GLY A 134 2.81 -17.06 -7.69
CA GLY A 134 4.26 -16.95 -7.49
C GLY A 134 5.09 -16.72 -8.75
N THR A 135 4.48 -16.58 -9.93
CA THR A 135 5.18 -16.26 -11.19
C THR A 135 5.81 -14.86 -11.15
N TYR A 136 5.24 -13.92 -10.39
CA TYR A 136 5.85 -12.63 -10.10
C TYR A 136 6.72 -12.72 -8.84
N THR A 137 8.04 -12.71 -9.03
CA THR A 137 8.99 -12.93 -7.94
C THR A 137 9.51 -11.65 -7.27
N LYS A 138 9.26 -10.47 -7.84
CA LYS A 138 9.88 -9.19 -7.43
C LYS A 138 9.14 -8.43 -6.30
N ILE A 139 8.33 -9.13 -5.52
CA ILE A 139 7.69 -8.62 -4.29
C ILE A 139 8.46 -9.06 -3.04
#